data_AF-A0A1R1B766-F1
#
_entry.id   AF-A0A1R1B766-F1
#
_cell.length_a   1.000
_cell.length_b   1.000
_cell.length_c   1.000
_cell.angle_alpha   90.00
_cell.angle_beta   90.00
_cell.angle_gamma   90.00
#
_symmetry.space_group_name_H-M   'P 1'
#
loop_
_entity.id
_entity.type
_entity.pdbx_description
1 polymer ?
#
loop_
_entity_poly.entity_id
_entity_poly.type
_entity_poly.pdbx_seq_one_letter_code
_entity_poly.pdbx_strand_id
1 'polypeptide(L)'
;MSSLELPLLQGMMMSEIHLERGKGLSPHSHPDTDELCYVIQGEISYSLIDPDTHQKLVYQIVPGQVVHAPIDWCHWITALTPGTILLLVYNTERPHQMDIAPVWAYTLMAAEALPCDDTNKKPLSEALITPVPLNKKMESDASDKPLPAPPLLITGHPNNKTTRSR
;
A
#
# COMPACT_ATOMS: atom_id res chain seq x y z
N MET A 1 13.97 -9.45 0.79
CA MET A 1 15.10 -9.06 1.66
C MET A 1 14.73 -9.12 3.12
N SER A 2 15.06 -10.23 3.77
CA SER A 2 15.04 -10.39 5.23
C SER A 2 16.47 -10.45 5.79
N SER A 3 16.63 -10.76 7.07
CA SER A 3 17.93 -10.97 7.74
C SER A 3 18.84 -12.01 7.04
N LEU A 4 18.28 -12.93 6.26
CA LEU A 4 19.06 -13.88 5.45
C LEU A 4 19.86 -13.19 4.34
N GLU A 5 19.34 -12.11 3.78
CA GLU A 5 19.95 -11.34 2.69
C GLU A 5 20.64 -10.07 3.23
N LEU A 6 20.11 -9.49 4.31
CA LEU A 6 20.60 -8.27 4.95
C LEU A 6 20.79 -8.51 6.47
N PRO A 7 21.89 -9.17 6.89
CA PRO A 7 22.06 -9.67 8.28
C PRO A 7 22.04 -8.62 9.40
N LEU A 8 22.27 -7.35 9.06
CA LEU A 8 22.20 -6.23 10.00
C LEU A 8 20.79 -5.66 10.19
N LEU A 9 19.85 -6.00 9.30
CA LEU A 9 18.45 -5.56 9.35
C LEU A 9 17.56 -6.63 9.98
N GLN A 10 17.89 -7.00 11.22
CA GLN A 10 17.11 -7.96 12.00
C GLN A 10 15.75 -7.38 12.39
N GLY A 11 14.72 -8.22 12.44
CA GLY A 11 13.35 -7.83 12.78
C GLY A 11 12.56 -7.13 11.66
N MET A 12 13.09 -7.09 10.44
CA MET A 12 12.42 -6.46 9.29
C MET A 12 12.50 -7.34 8.04
N MET A 13 11.52 -7.20 7.16
CA MET A 13 11.52 -7.77 5.82
C MET A 13 11.09 -6.70 4.82
N MET A 14 11.73 -6.70 3.65
CA MET A 14 11.38 -5.85 2.52
C MET A 14 11.12 -6.69 1.28
N SER A 15 10.08 -6.34 0.55
CA SER A 15 9.71 -6.98 -0.72
C SER A 15 9.52 -5.92 -1.80
N GLU A 16 10.17 -6.09 -2.94
CA GLU A 16 9.91 -5.27 -4.12
C GLU A 16 8.95 -6.03 -5.05
N ILE A 17 7.88 -5.39 -5.49
CA ILE A 17 6.91 -6.00 -6.41
C ILE A 17 6.70 -5.15 -7.65
N HIS A 18 6.61 -5.84 -8.79
CA HIS A 18 6.43 -5.26 -10.12
C HIS A 18 5.07 -5.68 -10.66
N LEU A 19 4.26 -4.70 -11.04
CA LEU A 19 2.87 -4.91 -11.39
C LEU A 19 2.52 -4.26 -12.73
N GLU A 20 1.80 -5.02 -13.55
CA GLU A 20 1.09 -4.50 -14.72
C GLU A 20 -0.27 -3.91 -14.33
N ARG A 21 -0.82 -3.07 -15.20
CA ARG A 21 -2.13 -2.44 -14.97
C ARG A 21 -3.21 -3.48 -14.68
N GLY A 22 -3.95 -3.28 -13.60
CA GLY A 22 -5.01 -4.17 -13.13
C GLY A 22 -4.51 -5.40 -12.37
N LYS A 23 -3.20 -5.58 -12.20
CA LYS A 23 -2.60 -6.59 -11.31
C LYS A 23 -2.34 -6.00 -9.93
N GLY A 24 -2.12 -6.86 -8.96
CA GLY A 24 -1.80 -6.45 -7.59
C GLY A 24 -1.90 -7.60 -6.62
N LEU A 25 -1.93 -7.28 -5.33
CA LEU A 25 -2.10 -8.25 -4.27
C LEU A 25 -3.58 -8.37 -3.95
N SER A 26 -4.11 -9.59 -3.99
CA SER A 26 -5.50 -9.90 -3.62
C SER A 26 -5.77 -9.55 -2.15
N PRO A 27 -7.04 -9.44 -1.71
CA PRO A 27 -7.38 -9.25 -0.30
C PRO A 27 -6.66 -10.25 0.62
N HIS A 28 -5.88 -9.72 1.55
CA HIS A 28 -5.09 -10.46 2.53
C HIS A 28 -4.93 -9.66 3.83
N SER A 29 -4.34 -10.29 4.85
CA SER A 29 -4.00 -9.69 6.13
C SER A 29 -2.70 -10.28 6.67
N HIS A 30 -2.09 -9.56 7.63
CA HIS A 30 -0.89 -9.99 8.34
C HIS A 30 -1.16 -10.02 9.84
N PRO A 31 -1.39 -11.19 10.46
CA PRO A 31 -1.80 -11.28 11.86
C PRO A 31 -0.68 -10.94 12.86
N ASP A 32 0.56 -10.80 12.39
CA ASP A 32 1.75 -10.68 13.23
C ASP A 32 2.63 -9.46 12.92
N THR A 33 2.24 -8.61 11.96
CA THR A 33 3.03 -7.43 11.60
C THR A 33 2.21 -6.37 10.88
N ASP A 34 2.67 -5.13 10.98
CA ASP A 34 2.22 -4.04 10.12
C ASP A 34 2.88 -4.13 8.73
N GLU A 35 2.19 -3.66 7.70
CA GLU A 35 2.73 -3.47 6.35
C GLU A 35 2.80 -1.98 5.99
N LEU A 36 3.97 -1.53 5.56
CA LEU A 36 4.15 -0.22 4.93
C LEU A 36 4.42 -0.41 3.43
N CYS A 37 3.64 0.26 2.58
CA CYS A 37 3.80 0.24 1.13
C CYS A 37 4.24 1.62 0.62
N TYR A 38 5.39 1.66 -0.04
CA TYR A 38 5.95 2.85 -0.69
C TYR A 38 5.91 2.69 -2.21
N VAL A 39 5.40 3.70 -2.91
CA VAL A 39 5.33 3.69 -4.38
C VAL A 39 6.63 4.25 -4.97
N ILE A 40 7.41 3.38 -5.63
CA ILE A 40 8.63 3.77 -6.35
C ILE A 40 8.26 4.34 -7.72
N GLN A 41 7.39 3.65 -8.45
CA GLN A 41 6.96 4.02 -9.81
C GLN A 41 5.50 3.58 -10.04
N GLY A 42 4.77 4.34 -10.87
CA GLY A 42 3.38 4.06 -11.22
C GLY A 42 2.37 4.59 -10.19
N GLU A 43 1.11 4.17 -10.31
CA GLU A 43 0.02 4.55 -9.44
C GLU A 43 -0.75 3.32 -8.97
N ILE A 44 -1.22 3.31 -7.73
CA ILE A 44 -2.00 2.21 -7.16
C ILE A 44 -3.29 2.72 -6.53
N SER A 45 -4.30 1.84 -6.50
CA SER A 45 -5.37 1.89 -5.53
C SER A 45 -5.02 0.94 -4.39
N TYR A 46 -4.97 1.45 -3.17
CA TYR A 46 -4.74 0.70 -1.94
C TYR A 46 -6.02 0.74 -1.10
N SER A 47 -6.57 -0.42 -0.76
CA SER A 47 -7.83 -0.51 -0.01
C SER A 47 -7.63 -1.26 1.29
N LEU A 48 -8.28 -0.80 2.36
CA LEU A 48 -8.27 -1.45 3.67
C LEU A 48 -9.69 -1.57 4.22
N ILE A 49 -9.87 -2.48 5.17
CA ILE A 49 -11.06 -2.58 6.00
C ILE A 49 -10.65 -2.37 7.45
N ASP A 50 -11.27 -1.40 8.09
CA ASP A 50 -11.16 -1.20 9.54
C ASP A 50 -11.88 -2.35 10.27
N PRO A 51 -11.19 -3.15 11.10
CA PRO A 51 -11.79 -4.30 11.76
C PRO A 51 -12.80 -3.92 12.84
N ASP A 52 -12.74 -2.71 13.40
CA ASP A 52 -13.65 -2.25 14.44
C ASP A 52 -14.91 -1.62 13.83
N THR A 53 -14.73 -0.78 12.81
CA THR A 53 -15.84 -0.01 12.21
C THR A 53 -16.42 -0.66 10.95
N HIS A 54 -15.73 -1.65 10.40
CA HIS A 54 -16.02 -2.30 9.11
C HIS A 54 -16.05 -1.32 7.93
N GLN A 55 -15.50 -0.11 8.11
CA GLN A 55 -15.43 0.88 7.04
C GLN A 55 -14.35 0.50 6.04
N LYS A 56 -14.71 0.58 4.76
CA LYS A 56 -13.76 0.42 3.66
C LYS A 56 -13.07 1.76 3.38
N LEU A 57 -11.76 1.78 3.53
CA LEU A 57 -10.90 2.90 3.19
C LEU A 57 -10.24 2.62 1.84
N VAL A 58 -10.22 3.60 0.94
CA VAL A 58 -9.59 3.46 -0.39
C VAL A 58 -8.76 4.69 -0.67
N TYR A 59 -7.50 4.47 -1.01
CA TYR A 59 -6.55 5.52 -1.33
C TYR A 59 -5.94 5.31 -2.72
N GLN A 60 -5.86 6.37 -3.51
CA GLN A 60 -5.04 6.37 -4.73
C GLN A 60 -3.69 7.00 -4.41
N ILE A 61 -2.62 6.23 -4.64
CA ILE A 61 -1.27 6.55 -4.20
C ILE A 61 -0.35 6.63 -5.42
N VAL A 62 0.50 7.67 -5.44
CA VAL A 62 1.41 7.99 -6.54
C VAL A 62 2.88 7.92 -6.07
N PRO A 63 3.88 8.00 -6.98
CA PRO A 63 5.28 7.84 -6.60
C PRO A 63 5.74 8.79 -5.51
N GLY A 64 6.53 8.30 -4.56
CA GLY A 64 7.02 9.06 -3.40
C GLY A 64 6.07 9.07 -2.20
N GLN A 65 4.87 8.49 -2.31
CA GLN A 65 3.92 8.40 -1.22
C GLN A 65 3.97 7.02 -0.52
N VAL A 66 3.44 7.01 0.71
CA VAL A 66 3.40 5.85 1.59
C VAL A 66 1.96 5.61 2.04
N VAL A 67 1.59 4.33 2.13
CA VAL A 67 0.41 3.85 2.86
C VAL A 67 0.81 2.76 3.84
N HIS A 68 -0.05 2.52 4.82
CA HIS A 68 0.22 1.62 5.93
C HIS A 68 -1.05 0.82 6.26
N ALA A 69 -0.93 -0.49 6.33
CA ALA A 69 -1.92 -1.37 6.91
C ALA A 69 -1.46 -1.79 8.31
N PRO A 70 -2.24 -1.47 9.36
CA PRO A 70 -1.95 -1.97 10.70
C PRO A 70 -2.04 -3.50 10.75
N ILE A 71 -1.38 -4.08 11.77
CA ILE A 71 -1.48 -5.51 12.07
C ILE A 71 -2.93 -6.02 12.01
N ASP A 72 -3.12 -7.14 11.31
CA ASP A 72 -4.39 -7.85 11.10
C ASP A 72 -5.46 -7.10 10.27
N TRP A 73 -5.16 -5.92 9.72
CA TRP A 73 -6.11 -5.22 8.86
C TRP A 73 -6.17 -5.87 7.47
N CYS A 74 -7.37 -6.25 7.03
CA CYS A 74 -7.59 -6.72 5.68
C CYS A 74 -7.33 -5.60 4.67
N HIS A 75 -6.48 -5.87 3.67
CA HIS A 75 -6.14 -4.91 2.63
C HIS A 75 -5.80 -5.56 1.29
N TRP A 76 -5.79 -4.76 0.23
CA TRP A 76 -5.39 -5.17 -1.11
C TRP A 76 -4.87 -4.01 -1.94
N ILE A 77 -4.13 -4.36 -3.00
CA ILE A 77 -3.46 -3.41 -3.87
C ILE A 77 -3.87 -3.66 -5.31
N THR A 78 -4.07 -2.62 -6.10
CA THR A 78 -4.29 -2.73 -7.54
C THR A 78 -3.51 -1.64 -8.27
N ALA A 79 -2.65 -2.04 -9.19
CA ALA A 79 -1.93 -1.12 -10.07
C ALA A 79 -2.90 -0.46 -11.06
N LEU A 80 -2.88 0.87 -11.11
CA LEU A 80 -3.68 1.69 -12.01
C LEU A 80 -2.93 2.01 -13.31
N THR A 81 -1.61 1.90 -13.29
CA THR A 81 -0.70 2.10 -14.42
C THR A 81 0.17 0.85 -14.68
N PRO A 82 0.63 0.61 -15.92
CA PRO A 82 1.62 -0.43 -16.21
C PRO A 82 3.00 -0.06 -15.65
N GLY A 83 3.87 -1.05 -15.46
CA GLY A 83 5.22 -0.84 -14.92
C GLY A 83 5.23 -0.20 -13.52
N THR A 84 4.25 -0.55 -12.68
CA THR A 84 4.17 -0.08 -11.30
C THR A 84 5.18 -0.86 -10.45
N ILE A 85 5.98 -0.15 -9.65
CA ILE A 85 7.00 -0.72 -8.76
C ILE A 85 6.72 -0.24 -7.34
N LEU A 86 6.59 -1.19 -6.42
CA LEU A 86 6.29 -0.93 -5.02
C LEU A 86 7.36 -1.56 -4.12
N LEU A 87 7.64 -0.91 -3.01
CA LEU A 87 8.42 -1.45 -1.91
C LEU A 87 7.49 -1.67 -0.71
N LEU A 88 7.32 -2.94 -0.32
CA LEU A 88 6.62 -3.34 0.90
C LEU A 88 7.65 -3.56 2.00
N VAL A 89 7.34 -3.08 3.20
CA VAL A 89 8.20 -3.17 4.38
C VAL A 89 7.36 -3.69 5.54
N TYR A 90 7.88 -4.72 6.21
CA TYR A 90 7.23 -5.40 7.31
C TYR A 90 8.09 -5.30 8.56
N ASN A 91 7.46 -5.11 9.71
CA ASN A 91 8.14 -5.10 11.02
C ASN A 91 8.30 -6.51 11.61
N THR A 92 8.70 -7.46 10.76
CA THR A 92 9.05 -8.84 11.13
C THR A 92 9.89 -9.45 9.99
N GLU A 93 10.70 -10.46 10.29
CA GLU A 93 11.55 -11.10 9.28
C GLU A 93 10.79 -12.08 8.37
N ARG A 94 9.64 -12.57 8.84
CA ARG A 94 8.83 -13.60 8.17
C ARG A 94 7.36 -13.26 8.35
N PRO A 95 6.83 -12.27 7.60
CA PRO A 95 5.44 -11.88 7.72
C PRO A 95 4.52 -13.06 7.40
N HIS A 96 3.58 -13.36 8.28
CA HIS A 96 2.53 -14.31 7.95
C HIS A 96 1.49 -13.62 7.07
N GLN A 97 1.11 -14.24 5.97
CA GLN A 97 0.05 -13.74 5.10
C GLN A 97 -1.14 -14.69 5.14
N MET A 98 -2.33 -14.15 5.39
CA MET A 98 -3.60 -14.86 5.29
C MET A 98 -4.41 -14.32 4.13
N ASP A 99 -4.56 -15.11 3.08
CA ASP A 99 -5.37 -14.74 1.91
C ASP A 99 -6.85 -14.83 2.23
N ILE A 100 -7.58 -13.74 1.98
CA ILE A 100 -9.00 -13.63 2.28
C ILE A 100 -9.84 -13.94 1.04
N ALA A 101 -9.32 -13.71 -0.17
CA ALA A 101 -10.05 -14.00 -1.41
C ALA A 101 -10.54 -15.47 -1.51
N PRO A 102 -9.76 -16.51 -1.14
CA PRO A 102 -10.27 -17.88 -1.10
C PRO A 102 -11.38 -18.05 -0.07
N VAL A 103 -11.21 -17.46 1.13
CA VAL A 103 -12.20 -17.51 2.22
C VAL A 103 -13.49 -16.80 1.82
N TRP A 104 -13.41 -15.64 1.19
CA TRP A 104 -14.55 -14.87 0.69
C TRP A 104 -15.33 -15.62 -0.38
N ALA A 105 -14.64 -16.28 -1.32
CA ALA A 105 -15.29 -17.15 -2.30
C ALA A 105 -16.04 -18.31 -1.60
N TYR A 106 -15.43 -18.94 -0.59
CA TYR A 106 -16.11 -19.98 0.19
C TYR A 106 -17.31 -19.45 0.99
N THR A 107 -17.20 -18.27 1.61
CA THR A 107 -18.29 -17.64 2.36
C THR A 107 -19.45 -17.23 1.45
N LEU A 108 -19.17 -16.68 0.26
CA LEU A 108 -20.21 -16.37 -0.73
C LEU A 108 -20.88 -17.64 -1.26
N MET A 109 -20.11 -18.68 -1.60
CA MET A 109 -20.67 -19.96 -2.04
C MET A 109 -21.47 -20.66 -0.93
N ALA A 110 -21.07 -20.52 0.33
CA ALA A 110 -21.80 -21.07 1.48
C ALA A 110 -23.04 -20.25 1.85
N ALA A 111 -23.01 -18.93 1.68
CA ALA A 111 -24.17 -18.05 1.85
C ALA A 111 -25.21 -18.29 0.74
N GLU A 112 -24.78 -18.61 -0.48
CA GLU A 112 -25.66 -19.04 -1.59
C GLU A 112 -26.24 -20.45 -1.37
N ALA A 113 -25.65 -21.27 -0.49
CA ALA A 113 -26.18 -22.59 -0.13
C ALA A 113 -27.30 -22.53 0.94
N LEU A 114 -27.59 -21.35 1.50
CA LEU A 114 -28.81 -21.12 2.28
C LEU A 114 -29.93 -20.67 1.33
N PRO A 115 -31.10 -21.34 1.28
CA PRO A 115 -32.20 -20.91 0.44
C PRO A 115 -32.70 -19.55 0.94
N CYS A 116 -32.40 -18.50 0.19
CA CYS A 116 -32.95 -17.17 0.44
C CYS A 116 -34.34 -17.08 -0.18
N ASP A 117 -35.34 -16.90 0.68
CA ASP A 117 -36.62 -16.33 0.29
C ASP A 117 -36.46 -14.81 0.15
N ASP A 118 -37.15 -14.27 -0.85
CA ASP A 118 -36.95 -12.98 -1.49
C ASP A 118 -37.33 -11.78 -0.58
N THR A 119 -36.58 -10.68 -0.69
CA THR A 119 -37.07 -9.36 -1.17
C THR A 119 -36.25 -8.16 -0.65
N ASN A 120 -35.69 -7.42 -1.62
CA ASN A 120 -35.63 -5.95 -1.66
C ASN A 120 -34.58 -5.21 -0.77
N LYS A 121 -33.55 -4.62 -1.39
CA LYS A 121 -33.42 -3.14 -1.64
C LYS A 121 -31.99 -2.69 -2.06
N LYS A 122 -31.96 -2.02 -3.22
CA LYS A 122 -31.07 -0.98 -3.80
C LYS A 122 -29.56 -0.91 -3.48
N PRO A 123 -28.70 -0.69 -4.50
CA PRO A 123 -27.29 -0.40 -4.31
C PRO A 123 -27.11 1.05 -3.85
N LEU A 124 -26.41 1.26 -2.73
CA LEU A 124 -26.00 2.58 -2.27
C LEU A 124 -24.51 2.74 -2.59
N SER A 125 -24.21 3.39 -3.71
CA SER A 125 -22.87 3.91 -4.00
C SER A 125 -22.97 5.40 -4.24
N GLU A 126 -22.63 6.20 -3.24
CA GLU A 126 -22.28 7.60 -3.43
C GLU A 126 -20.82 7.79 -3.02
N ALA A 127 -19.97 8.02 -4.03
CA ALA A 127 -18.59 8.43 -3.82
C ALA A 127 -18.58 9.93 -3.48
N LEU A 128 -18.27 10.27 -2.23
CA LEU A 128 -17.96 11.65 -1.85
C LEU A 128 -16.46 11.87 -2.03
N ILE A 129 -16.09 12.38 -3.20
CA ILE A 129 -14.74 12.86 -3.51
C ILE A 129 -14.70 14.36 -3.25
N THR A 130 -13.74 14.82 -2.47
CA THR A 130 -13.13 16.14 -2.68
C THR A 130 -11.62 15.97 -2.71
N PRO A 131 -10.95 16.15 -3.87
CA PRO A 131 -9.50 16.13 -3.95
C PRO A 131 -8.92 17.45 -3.43
N VAL A 132 -7.73 17.38 -2.83
CA VAL A 132 -6.87 18.55 -2.57
C VAL A 132 -6.40 19.13 -3.93
N PRO A 133 -6.37 20.47 -4.13
CA PRO A 133 -6.11 21.04 -5.45
C PRO A 133 -4.69 20.75 -5.96
N LEU A 134 -4.64 20.28 -7.21
CA LEU A 134 -3.46 20.02 -8.01
C LEU A 134 -2.84 21.34 -8.50
N ASN A 135 -1.61 21.67 -8.07
CA ASN A 135 -0.82 22.71 -8.73
C ASN A 135 0.27 22.09 -9.62
N LYS A 136 -0.01 22.18 -10.93
CA LYS A 136 0.86 22.27 -12.11
C LYS A 136 1.93 21.20 -12.36
N LYS A 137 1.53 20.29 -13.27
CA LYS A 137 2.23 19.71 -14.44
C LYS A 137 3.72 20.04 -14.58
N MET A 138 4.56 19.01 -14.61
CA MET A 138 5.92 19.08 -15.15
C MET A 138 6.03 18.08 -16.30
N GLU A 139 6.25 18.61 -17.51
CA GLU A 139 6.58 17.86 -18.72
C GLU A 139 8.00 17.28 -18.59
N SER A 140 8.17 16.01 -18.92
CA SER A 140 9.49 15.37 -18.99
C SER A 140 10.01 15.43 -20.43
N ASP A 141 10.95 16.32 -20.67
CA ASP A 141 11.78 16.31 -21.87
C ASP A 141 13.05 15.50 -21.53
N ALA A 142 13.14 14.26 -22.03
CA ALA A 142 14.28 13.38 -21.78
C ALA A 142 15.48 13.86 -22.62
N SER A 143 16.38 14.62 -22.00
CA SER A 143 17.66 15.03 -22.59
C SER A 143 18.75 14.04 -22.23
N ASP A 144 19.42 13.50 -23.25
CA ASP A 144 20.48 12.48 -23.20
C ASP A 144 21.83 13.06 -22.71
N LYS A 145 21.80 13.92 -21.69
CA LYS A 145 23.00 14.52 -21.08
C LYS A 145 23.47 13.69 -19.89
N PRO A 146 24.79 13.51 -19.68
CA PRO A 146 25.31 12.88 -18.48
C PRO A 146 24.74 13.56 -17.23
N LEU A 147 24.23 12.76 -16.30
CA LEU A 147 23.68 13.25 -15.04
C LEU A 147 24.72 14.12 -14.32
N PRO A 148 24.36 15.32 -13.85
CA PRO A 148 25.29 16.17 -13.11
C PRO A 148 25.77 15.44 -11.85
N ALA A 149 27.03 15.69 -11.46
CA ALA A 149 27.57 15.15 -10.23
C ALA A 149 26.65 15.50 -9.04
N PRO A 150 26.43 14.57 -8.10
CA PRO A 150 25.57 14.82 -6.95
C PRO A 150 26.03 16.09 -6.20
N PRO A 151 25.10 16.95 -5.76
CA PRO A 151 25.45 18.19 -5.08
C PRO A 151 26.26 17.89 -3.82
N LEU A 152 27.26 18.74 -3.53
CA LEU A 152 28.05 18.65 -2.30
C LEU A 152 27.12 18.70 -1.08
N LEU A 153 27.30 17.74 -0.18
CA LEU A 153 26.56 17.69 1.09
C LEU A 153 26.90 18.94 1.92
N ILE A 154 25.97 19.90 1.99
CA ILE A 154 26.13 21.08 2.84
C ILE A 154 25.78 20.68 4.28
N THR A 155 26.77 20.25 5.06
CA THR A 155 26.63 20.09 6.51
C THR A 155 26.82 21.46 7.18
N GLY A 156 25.73 22.19 7.38
CA GLY A 156 25.86 23.57 7.86
C GLY A 156 24.63 24.29 8.40
N HIS A 157 23.54 23.60 8.73
CA HIS A 157 22.46 24.19 9.53
C HIS A 157 22.29 23.43 10.85
N PRO A 158 22.45 24.08 12.01
CA PRO A 158 22.06 23.47 13.26
C PRO A 158 20.55 23.28 13.22
N ASN A 159 20.11 22.04 13.00
CA ASN A 159 18.71 21.67 13.19
C ASN A 159 18.37 21.90 14.66
N ASN A 160 17.41 22.78 14.94
CA ASN A 160 16.80 22.96 16.24
C ASN A 160 15.86 21.78 16.57
N LYS A 161 16.36 20.54 16.49
CA LYS A 161 15.65 19.40 17.07
C LYS A 161 15.81 19.48 18.59
N THR A 162 14.82 20.07 19.25
CA THR A 162 14.67 19.94 20.70
C THR A 162 14.26 18.51 21.01
N THR A 163 15.24 17.65 21.28
CA THR A 163 14.98 16.36 21.93
C THR A 163 14.65 16.66 23.39
N ARG A 164 13.37 16.70 23.75
CA ARG A 164 12.97 16.54 25.15
C ARG A 164 13.04 15.05 25.46
N SER A 165 14.09 14.64 26.17
CA SER A 165 14.05 13.38 26.92
C SER A 165 13.05 13.53 28.07
N ARG A 166 12.20 12.52 28.25
CA ARG A 166 11.63 12.14 29.54
C ARG A 166 12.19 10.79 29.89
#